data_AF-A0A9P7BBK2-F1
#
_entry.id   AF-A0A9P7BBK2-F1
#
_cell.length_a   1.000
_cell.length_b   1.000
_cell.length_c   1.000
_cell.angle_alpha   90.00
_cell.angle_beta   90.00
_cell.angle_gamma   90.00
#
_symmetry.space_group_name_H-M   'P 1'
#
loop_
_entity.id
_entity.type
_entity.pdbx_description
1 polymer ?
#
loop_
_entity_poly.entity_id
_entity_poly.type
_entity_poly.pdbx_seq_one_letter_code
_entity_poly.pdbx_strand_id
1 'polypeptide(L)'
;MTNNETDNKNLIYTSPENHLNYYSKKLFKFNSFYNDPLGFPILLSSLLQLCEHQKRSILFSKLYPFDFKRILFIKNNPLESFHIKGKIISYKMKYLNGKDQIIICLDDISNFRLRSIQFKCPLQLLEHFNELGLDLFDQHCIIEYYRITKNNTLGNLIPFWQKCIIAENKINESVWNPDTIIIEDDNVDDEIHEPLLTNDDIACEETPTIYIIDDSQDMSLIDEQSIHLSLDHIHNMKQAYTTFVLSLIEHTSRRSSILNIDDLYEAPDIKNLLNHCIKNRYSQGYRLNELLSFFLNKLYEQNLILWNKENQTIDALMLRNIYKYLLKRIHAMLLIESLTITLDKEFIFNRLKLSTEEISMLTIINLTKIVLTNMSHGENRSIDSWWIEEKTNSFWIIHLLYT
;
A
#
# COMPACT_ATOMS: atom_id res chain seq x y z
N MET A 1 -32.66 -9.36 -47.22
CA MET A 1 -32.71 -8.75 -45.88
C MET A 1 -33.53 -9.68 -45.01
N THR A 2 -32.88 -10.72 -44.50
CA THR A 2 -33.47 -11.67 -43.55
C THR A 2 -33.25 -11.10 -42.16
N ASN A 3 -34.34 -10.84 -41.44
CA ASN A 3 -34.33 -10.36 -40.06
C ASN A 3 -33.71 -11.44 -39.16
N ASN A 4 -32.54 -11.14 -38.59
CA ASN A 4 -31.99 -11.87 -37.44
C ASN A 4 -32.82 -11.47 -36.20
N GLU A 5 -33.95 -12.13 -35.99
CA GLU A 5 -34.80 -11.98 -34.79
C GLU A 5 -34.43 -12.96 -33.66
N THR A 6 -33.28 -13.64 -33.75
CA THR A 6 -32.89 -14.68 -32.78
C THR A 6 -32.09 -14.19 -31.58
N ASP A 7 -31.55 -12.96 -31.55
CA ASP A 7 -30.35 -12.72 -30.71
C ASP A 7 -30.57 -12.08 -29.33
N ASN A 8 -31.81 -11.88 -28.85
CA ASN A 8 -32.04 -11.23 -27.55
C ASN A 8 -32.62 -12.11 -26.42
N LYS A 9 -32.71 -13.43 -26.60
CA LYS A 9 -33.29 -14.33 -25.57
C LYS A 9 -32.55 -14.32 -24.23
N ASN A 10 -31.30 -13.85 -24.22
CA ASN A 10 -30.46 -13.85 -23.03
C ASN A 10 -30.17 -12.45 -22.49
N LEU A 11 -30.69 -11.39 -23.12
CA LEU A 11 -30.61 -10.03 -22.59
C LEU A 11 -31.57 -9.91 -21.40
N ILE A 12 -31.02 -9.70 -20.21
CA ILE A 12 -31.80 -9.55 -18.98
C ILE A 12 -32.20 -8.09 -18.79
N TYR A 13 -31.29 -7.17 -19.06
CA TYR A 13 -31.50 -5.76 -18.75
C TYR A 13 -30.60 -4.86 -19.58
N THR A 14 -31.14 -3.73 -20.07
CA THR A 14 -30.33 -2.65 -20.63
C THR A 14 -30.36 -1.48 -19.66
N SER A 15 -29.19 -1.09 -19.17
CA SER A 15 -29.06 0.02 -18.24
C SER A 15 -29.34 1.35 -18.94
N PRO A 16 -30.29 2.16 -18.44
CA PRO A 16 -30.62 3.44 -19.06
C PRO A 16 -29.52 4.50 -18.82
N GLU A 17 -28.70 4.34 -17.80
CA GLU A 17 -27.67 5.33 -17.42
C GLU A 17 -26.43 5.27 -18.31
N ASN A 18 -26.05 4.06 -18.73
CA ASN A 18 -24.80 3.82 -19.45
C ASN A 18 -25.00 2.97 -20.72
N HIS A 19 -26.25 2.70 -21.08
CA HIS A 19 -26.63 1.90 -22.25
C HIS A 19 -25.97 0.51 -22.31
N LEU A 20 -25.56 -0.03 -21.16
CA LEU A 20 -24.95 -1.35 -21.07
C LEU A 20 -26.02 -2.44 -21.09
N ASN A 21 -25.82 -3.43 -21.95
CA ASN A 21 -26.62 -4.64 -22.01
C ASN A 21 -26.07 -5.69 -21.03
N TYR A 22 -26.92 -6.16 -20.13
CA TYR A 22 -26.64 -7.21 -19.14
C TYR A 22 -27.29 -8.51 -19.59
N TYR A 23 -26.49 -9.55 -19.71
CA TYR A 23 -26.90 -10.83 -20.25
C TYR A 23 -26.93 -11.93 -19.19
N SER A 24 -27.67 -13.00 -19.44
CA SER A 24 -27.71 -14.18 -18.58
C SER A 24 -26.32 -14.76 -18.33
N LYS A 25 -26.03 -15.08 -17.07
CA LYS A 25 -24.75 -15.69 -16.62
C LYS A 25 -24.37 -16.91 -17.46
N LYS A 26 -25.35 -17.71 -17.89
CA LYS A 26 -25.12 -18.93 -18.70
C LYS A 26 -24.40 -18.65 -20.02
N LEU A 27 -24.53 -17.45 -20.59
CA LEU A 27 -23.84 -17.07 -21.82
C LEU A 27 -22.33 -16.91 -21.65
N PHE A 28 -21.87 -16.67 -20.43
CA PHE A 28 -20.45 -16.48 -20.16
C PHE A 28 -19.71 -17.81 -20.04
N LYS A 29 -20.40 -18.97 -20.08
CA LYS A 29 -19.79 -20.31 -20.05
C LYS A 29 -18.80 -20.57 -21.20
N PHE A 30 -18.76 -19.76 -22.26
CA PHE A 30 -17.76 -19.90 -23.32
C PHE A 30 -16.76 -18.74 -23.35
N ASN A 31 -16.90 -17.78 -22.44
CA ASN A 31 -15.99 -16.66 -22.35
C ASN A 31 -14.69 -17.13 -21.70
N SER A 32 -13.57 -16.90 -22.38
CA SER A 32 -12.24 -17.25 -21.86
C SER A 32 -11.94 -16.56 -20.53
N PHE A 33 -12.47 -15.37 -20.25
CA PHE A 33 -12.31 -14.68 -18.96
C PHE A 33 -13.09 -15.33 -17.82
N TYR A 34 -14.16 -16.05 -18.14
CA TYR A 34 -15.01 -16.75 -17.17
C TYR A 34 -14.48 -18.15 -16.88
N ASN A 35 -13.88 -18.80 -17.88
CA ASN A 35 -13.39 -20.18 -17.80
C ASN A 35 -11.87 -20.32 -17.64
N ASP A 36 -11.10 -19.24 -17.58
CA ASP A 36 -9.64 -19.37 -17.45
C ASP A 36 -9.31 -20.15 -16.16
N PRO A 37 -8.69 -21.34 -16.24
CA PRO A 37 -8.34 -22.12 -15.06
C PRO A 37 -7.29 -21.41 -14.19
N LEU A 38 -6.54 -20.46 -14.75
CA LEU A 38 -5.58 -19.64 -14.01
C LEU A 38 -6.22 -18.39 -13.38
N GLY A 39 -7.44 -18.05 -13.80
CA GLY A 39 -8.21 -16.90 -13.34
C GLY A 39 -7.72 -15.56 -13.87
N PHE A 40 -8.58 -14.55 -13.73
CA PHE A 40 -8.34 -13.21 -14.25
C PHE A 40 -7.25 -12.47 -13.44
N PRO A 41 -6.12 -12.05 -14.04
CA PRO A 41 -5.08 -11.33 -13.32
C PRO A 41 -5.59 -9.93 -12.93
N ILE A 42 -5.60 -9.64 -11.63
CA ILE A 42 -6.14 -8.38 -11.10
C ILE A 42 -5.26 -7.81 -10.00
N LEU A 43 -5.22 -6.48 -9.92
CA LEU A 43 -4.65 -5.75 -8.80
C LEU A 43 -5.60 -5.77 -7.60
N LEU A 44 -5.06 -5.85 -6.39
CA LEU A 44 -5.78 -5.80 -5.13
C LEU A 44 -6.58 -4.50 -5.01
N SER A 45 -5.99 -3.37 -5.40
CA SER A 45 -6.67 -2.07 -5.46
C SER A 45 -7.93 -2.13 -6.32
N SER A 46 -7.81 -2.63 -7.55
CA SER A 46 -8.93 -2.79 -8.47
C SER A 46 -9.96 -3.78 -7.93
N LEU A 47 -9.52 -4.91 -7.37
CA LEU A 47 -10.41 -5.89 -6.75
C LEU A 47 -11.24 -5.28 -5.62
N LEU A 48 -10.61 -4.50 -4.74
CA LEU A 48 -11.28 -3.83 -3.63
C LEU A 48 -12.30 -2.80 -4.12
N GLN A 49 -11.96 -2.02 -5.15
CA GLN A 49 -12.88 -1.07 -5.77
C GLN A 49 -14.10 -1.79 -6.37
N LEU A 50 -13.89 -2.91 -7.07
CA LEU A 50 -14.97 -3.73 -7.61
C LEU A 50 -15.88 -4.28 -6.53
N CYS A 51 -15.30 -4.83 -5.45
CA CYS A 51 -16.04 -5.31 -4.29
C CYS A 51 -16.92 -4.21 -3.68
N GLU A 52 -16.36 -3.00 -3.50
CA GLU A 52 -17.09 -1.86 -2.96
C GLU A 52 -18.20 -1.38 -3.89
N HIS A 53 -17.90 -1.26 -5.19
CA HIS A 53 -18.87 -0.83 -6.20
C HIS A 53 -20.04 -1.81 -6.28
N GLN A 54 -19.75 -3.11 -6.32
CA GLN A 54 -20.78 -4.15 -6.38
C GLN A 54 -21.65 -4.13 -5.14
N LYS A 55 -21.08 -4.06 -3.93
CA LYS A 55 -21.83 -3.93 -2.66
C LYS A 55 -22.82 -2.76 -2.66
N ARG A 56 -22.48 -1.66 -3.33
CA ARG A 56 -23.33 -0.46 -3.41
C ARG A 56 -24.35 -0.51 -4.55
N SER A 57 -24.16 -1.38 -5.54
CA SER A 57 -25.02 -1.46 -6.71
C SER A 57 -26.31 -2.23 -6.42
N ILE A 58 -27.42 -1.48 -6.36
CA ILE A 58 -28.77 -2.04 -6.27
C ILE A 58 -29.10 -2.88 -7.52
N LEU A 59 -28.51 -2.55 -8.67
CA LEU A 59 -28.75 -3.27 -9.92
C LEU A 59 -28.26 -4.73 -9.82
N PHE A 60 -27.01 -4.94 -9.38
CA PHE A 60 -26.44 -6.29 -9.30
C PHE A 60 -27.17 -7.17 -8.30
N SER A 61 -27.56 -6.62 -7.15
CA SER A 61 -28.32 -7.36 -6.14
C SER A 61 -29.71 -7.78 -6.62
N LYS A 62 -30.33 -7.01 -7.53
CA LYS A 62 -31.62 -7.37 -8.16
C LYS A 62 -31.47 -8.39 -9.28
N LEU A 63 -30.47 -8.23 -10.15
CA LEU A 63 -30.29 -9.11 -11.31
C LEU A 63 -29.67 -10.47 -10.95
N TYR A 64 -28.81 -10.52 -9.92
CA TYR A 64 -28.03 -11.72 -9.56
C TYR A 64 -28.06 -12.02 -8.05
N PRO A 65 -29.25 -12.18 -7.43
CA PRO A 65 -29.37 -12.24 -5.96
C PRO A 65 -28.60 -13.40 -5.31
N PHE A 66 -28.53 -14.56 -5.97
CA PHE A 66 -27.83 -15.74 -5.44
C PHE A 66 -26.32 -15.72 -5.71
N ASP A 67 -25.91 -15.17 -6.84
CA ASP A 67 -24.51 -15.14 -7.29
C ASP A 67 -23.74 -13.91 -6.77
N PHE A 68 -24.43 -12.89 -6.25
CA PHE A 68 -23.84 -11.62 -5.82
C PHE A 68 -22.69 -11.77 -4.80
N LYS A 69 -22.70 -12.84 -4.00
CA LYS A 69 -21.63 -13.16 -3.03
C LYS A 69 -20.48 -13.97 -3.62
N ARG A 70 -20.68 -14.61 -4.77
CA ARG A 70 -19.76 -15.58 -5.38
C ARG A 70 -19.01 -15.02 -6.58
N ILE A 71 -19.58 -14.03 -7.27
CA ILE A 71 -19.08 -13.52 -8.55
C ILE A 71 -18.87 -12.02 -8.46
N LEU A 72 -17.78 -11.54 -9.05
CA LEU A 72 -17.53 -10.11 -9.20
C LEU A 72 -17.89 -9.64 -10.59
N PHE A 73 -18.44 -8.43 -10.71
CA PHE A 73 -18.81 -7.85 -12.00
C PHE A 73 -17.96 -6.64 -12.34
N ILE A 74 -17.34 -6.66 -13.52
CA ILE A 74 -16.78 -5.47 -14.17
C ILE A 74 -17.72 -5.09 -15.31
N LYS A 75 -18.49 -4.01 -15.13
CA LYS A 75 -19.59 -3.64 -16.03
C LYS A 75 -20.58 -4.81 -16.16
N ASN A 76 -20.78 -5.35 -17.36
CA ASN A 76 -21.61 -6.54 -17.60
C ASN A 76 -20.82 -7.86 -17.61
N ASN A 77 -19.51 -7.83 -17.37
CA ASN A 77 -18.65 -9.02 -17.40
C ASN A 77 -18.55 -9.66 -16.01
N PRO A 78 -19.04 -10.90 -15.81
CA PRO A 78 -18.81 -11.66 -14.60
C PRO A 78 -17.40 -12.26 -14.55
N LEU A 79 -16.79 -12.21 -13.37
CA LEU A 79 -15.51 -12.82 -13.02
C LEU A 79 -15.76 -13.87 -11.91
N GLU A 80 -15.60 -15.15 -12.24
CA GLU A 80 -15.71 -16.24 -11.25
C GLU A 80 -14.40 -16.49 -10.51
N SER A 81 -13.28 -16.35 -11.20
CA SER A 81 -11.96 -16.54 -10.64
C SER A 81 -11.07 -15.34 -10.98
N PHE A 82 -10.25 -14.97 -10.02
CA PHE A 82 -9.24 -13.95 -10.19
C PHE A 82 -7.95 -14.39 -9.52
N HIS A 83 -6.85 -13.86 -10.01
CA HIS A 83 -5.52 -14.16 -9.54
C HIS A 83 -4.82 -12.86 -9.17
N ILE A 84 -4.38 -12.79 -7.91
CA ILE A 84 -3.60 -11.69 -7.37
C ILE A 84 -2.22 -12.21 -7.02
N LYS A 85 -1.19 -11.45 -7.40
CA LYS A 85 0.15 -11.63 -6.87
C LYS A 85 0.43 -10.55 -5.84
N GLY A 86 0.82 -10.95 -4.64
CA GLY A 86 1.18 -10.00 -3.59
C GLY A 86 2.09 -10.62 -2.52
N LYS A 87 2.59 -9.77 -1.63
CA LYS A 87 3.37 -10.11 -0.45
C LYS A 87 2.42 -10.39 0.71
N ILE A 88 2.67 -11.49 1.43
CA ILE A 88 2.03 -11.72 2.73
C ILE A 88 2.70 -10.78 3.73
N ILE A 89 1.92 -9.89 4.35
CA ILE A 89 2.43 -8.90 5.30
C ILE A 89 2.19 -9.29 6.76
N SER A 90 1.22 -10.16 7.01
CA SER A 90 1.00 -10.76 8.33
C SER A 90 0.17 -12.04 8.22
N TYR A 91 0.26 -12.88 9.25
CA TYR A 91 -0.63 -14.01 9.42
C TYR A 91 -0.93 -14.25 10.90
N LYS A 92 -2.03 -14.94 11.21
CA LYS A 92 -2.35 -15.43 12.56
C LYS A 92 -3.16 -16.72 12.46
N MET A 93 -2.90 -17.64 13.38
CA MET A 93 -3.74 -18.84 13.53
C MET A 93 -4.89 -18.55 14.49
N LYS A 94 -6.08 -19.07 14.16
CA LYS A 94 -7.25 -19.04 15.05
C LYS A 94 -8.04 -20.33 14.91
N TYR A 95 -8.49 -20.86 16.04
CA TYR A 95 -9.50 -21.90 16.06
C TYR A 95 -10.88 -21.28 15.86
N LEU A 96 -11.52 -21.53 14.71
CA LEU A 96 -12.80 -20.95 14.32
C LEU A 96 -13.72 -22.06 13.81
N ASN A 97 -14.97 -22.08 14.28
CA ASN A 97 -16.00 -23.05 13.88
C ASN A 97 -15.54 -24.51 13.95
N GLY A 98 -14.78 -24.85 15.00
CA GLY A 98 -14.30 -26.23 15.21
C GLY A 98 -13.13 -26.64 14.32
N LYS A 99 -12.47 -25.70 13.65
CA LYS A 99 -11.31 -25.97 12.78
C LYS A 99 -10.21 -24.94 12.99
N ASP A 100 -8.95 -25.37 12.86
CA ASP A 100 -7.83 -24.44 12.78
C ASP A 100 -7.86 -23.69 11.44
N GLN A 101 -7.79 -22.37 11.53
CA GLN A 101 -7.73 -21.47 10.39
C GLN A 101 -6.45 -20.64 10.45
N ILE A 102 -5.76 -20.53 9.33
CA ILE A 102 -4.79 -19.47 9.11
C ILE A 102 -5.50 -18.25 8.55
N ILE A 103 -5.19 -17.09 9.10
CA ILE A 103 -5.68 -15.82 8.63
C ILE A 103 -4.48 -15.06 8.07
N ILE A 104 -4.48 -14.77 6.78
CA ILE A 104 -3.35 -14.17 6.06
C ILE A 104 -3.75 -12.79 5.57
N CYS A 105 -2.92 -11.77 5.79
CA CYS A 105 -3.07 -10.46 5.16
C CYS A 105 -2.11 -10.34 3.98
N LEU A 106 -2.67 -10.04 2.79
CA LEU A 106 -1.93 -9.86 1.54
C LEU A 106 -1.93 -8.38 1.12
N ASP A 107 -0.79 -7.90 0.63
CA ASP A 107 -0.64 -6.62 -0.06
C ASP A 107 0.04 -6.86 -1.41
N ASP A 108 -0.52 -6.34 -2.50
CA ASP A 108 0.07 -6.45 -3.83
C ASP A 108 0.88 -5.21 -4.24
N ILE A 109 1.06 -4.24 -3.34
CA ILE A 109 1.80 -2.99 -3.57
C ILE A 109 1.08 -2.07 -4.58
N SER A 110 -0.15 -2.39 -5.01
CA SER A 110 -0.91 -1.59 -6.00
C SER A 110 -1.51 -0.32 -5.41
N ASN A 111 -1.57 -0.21 -4.08
CA ASN A 111 -2.26 0.89 -3.43
C ASN A 111 -1.48 1.46 -2.25
N PHE A 112 -1.12 2.74 -2.35
CA PHE A 112 -0.54 3.55 -1.26
C PHE A 112 -1.52 3.83 -0.10
N ARG A 113 -2.79 3.42 -0.23
CA ARG A 113 -3.75 3.36 0.86
C ARG A 113 -3.66 1.95 1.44
N LEU A 114 -2.99 1.79 2.60
CA LEU A 114 -2.83 0.57 3.41
C LEU A 114 -4.10 -0.29 3.43
N ARG A 115 -4.35 -1.07 2.39
CA ARG A 115 -5.54 -1.92 2.26
C ARG A 115 -5.01 -3.29 1.90
N SER A 116 -4.79 -4.08 2.94
CA SER A 116 -4.54 -5.49 2.78
C SER A 116 -5.87 -6.24 2.63
N ILE A 117 -5.84 -7.38 1.95
CA ILE A 117 -6.95 -8.33 2.02
C ILE A 117 -6.61 -9.40 3.03
N GLN A 118 -7.54 -9.60 3.97
CA GLN A 118 -7.46 -10.69 4.91
C GLN A 118 -8.18 -11.92 4.33
N PHE A 119 -7.40 -12.97 4.09
CA PHE A 119 -7.89 -14.29 3.70
C PHE A 119 -7.99 -15.19 4.93
N LYS A 120 -9.04 -16.00 5.00
CA LYS A 120 -9.15 -17.09 5.98
C LYS A 120 -9.07 -18.40 5.23
N CYS A 121 -8.14 -19.26 5.60
CA CYS A 121 -7.95 -20.57 5.00
C CYS A 121 -7.93 -21.62 6.11
N PRO A 122 -8.77 -22.67 6.04
CA PRO A 122 -8.62 -23.85 6.89
C PRO A 122 -7.22 -24.44 6.74
N LEU A 123 -6.57 -24.77 7.87
CA LEU A 123 -5.21 -25.29 7.88
C LEU A 123 -5.04 -26.54 7.00
N GLN A 124 -6.09 -27.36 6.92
CA GLN A 124 -6.16 -28.60 6.15
C GLN A 124 -6.08 -28.40 4.63
N LEU A 125 -6.40 -27.20 4.14
CA LEU A 125 -6.32 -26.87 2.70
C LEU A 125 -4.93 -26.32 2.32
N LEU A 126 -4.05 -26.12 3.29
CA LEU A 126 -2.70 -25.66 3.06
C LEU A 126 -1.81 -26.86 2.70
N GLU A 127 -1.43 -26.97 1.44
CA GLU A 127 -0.41 -27.93 1.06
C GLU A 127 0.94 -27.51 1.69
N HIS A 128 1.56 -28.44 2.43
CA HIS A 128 2.86 -28.27 3.10
C HIS A 128 2.89 -27.39 4.37
N PHE A 129 1.77 -27.21 5.07
CA PHE A 129 1.79 -26.54 6.38
C PHE A 129 2.46 -27.43 7.45
N ASN A 130 3.55 -26.95 8.04
CA ASN A 130 4.22 -27.59 9.18
C ASN A 130 4.45 -26.53 10.27
N GLU A 131 4.26 -26.86 11.56
CA GLU A 131 4.31 -25.88 12.68
C GLU A 131 5.68 -25.17 12.80
N LEU A 132 6.76 -25.83 12.34
CA LEU A 132 8.12 -25.26 12.21
C LEU A 132 8.29 -24.30 11.02
N GLY A 133 7.32 -24.26 10.11
CA GLY A 133 7.34 -23.46 8.89
C GLY A 133 7.01 -21.99 9.08
N LEU A 134 6.51 -21.61 10.27
CA LEU A 134 6.15 -20.21 10.60
C LEU A 134 7.36 -19.28 10.68
N ASP A 135 8.52 -19.81 11.13
CA ASP A 135 9.81 -19.12 11.11
C ASP A 135 10.49 -19.15 9.74
N LEU A 136 10.03 -20.03 8.84
CA LEU A 136 10.54 -20.22 7.47
C LEU A 136 9.60 -19.65 6.39
N PHE A 137 8.60 -18.84 6.76
CA PHE A 137 7.64 -18.28 5.80
C PHE A 137 8.27 -17.37 4.73
N ASP A 138 9.57 -17.06 4.84
CA ASP A 138 10.41 -16.53 3.76
C ASP A 138 10.55 -17.46 2.54
N GLN A 139 10.29 -18.77 2.62
CA GLN A 139 10.49 -19.69 1.48
C GLN A 139 9.45 -20.82 1.39
N HIS A 140 8.85 -20.99 0.21
CA HIS A 140 7.94 -22.05 -0.31
C HIS A 140 6.65 -22.44 0.50
N CYS A 141 5.45 -22.15 -0.04
CA CYS A 141 4.12 -22.64 0.34
C CYS A 141 3.15 -22.25 -0.80
N ILE A 142 2.45 -23.25 -1.33
CA ILE A 142 1.43 -23.15 -2.40
C ILE A 142 0.10 -23.52 -1.75
N ILE A 143 -0.98 -22.80 -2.09
CA ILE A 143 -2.34 -23.12 -1.66
C ILE A 143 -3.24 -22.96 -2.89
N GLU A 144 -3.94 -24.02 -3.27
CA GLU A 144 -4.92 -24.04 -4.37
C GLU A 144 -6.35 -23.94 -3.85
N TYR A 145 -6.82 -22.70 -3.75
CA TYR A 145 -7.97 -22.14 -4.49
C TYR A 145 -7.82 -20.64 -4.23
N TYR A 146 -7.48 -19.87 -5.27
CA TYR A 146 -6.56 -18.71 -5.24
C TYR A 146 -5.08 -19.13 -5.16
N ARG A 147 -4.54 -19.62 -6.28
CA ARG A 147 -3.14 -20.01 -6.40
C ARG A 147 -2.23 -18.78 -6.28
N ILE A 148 -1.79 -18.46 -5.07
CA ILE A 148 -0.68 -17.54 -4.82
C ILE A 148 0.60 -18.33 -5.13
N THR A 149 1.21 -18.07 -6.29
CA THR A 149 2.50 -18.69 -6.64
C THR A 149 3.61 -18.05 -5.83
N LYS A 150 4.27 -18.84 -4.99
CA LYS A 150 5.48 -18.41 -4.28
C LYS A 150 6.66 -18.35 -5.25
N ASN A 151 7.56 -17.44 -4.93
CA ASN A 151 8.70 -16.97 -5.70
C ASN A 151 8.30 -16.04 -6.83
N ASN A 152 8.88 -14.85 -6.83
CA ASN A 152 9.93 -14.54 -7.79
C ASN A 152 10.54 -13.17 -7.47
N THR A 153 11.85 -13.08 -7.69
CA THR A 153 12.60 -11.84 -7.93
C THR A 153 11.80 -10.80 -8.72
N LEU A 154 12.05 -9.50 -8.49
CA LEU A 154 11.43 -8.32 -9.13
C LEU A 154 11.04 -8.50 -10.62
N GLY A 155 11.83 -9.26 -11.39
CA GLY A 155 11.59 -9.58 -12.80
C GLY A 155 10.24 -10.23 -13.14
N ASN A 156 9.53 -10.86 -12.20
CA ASN A 156 8.23 -11.52 -12.46
C ASN A 156 7.00 -10.73 -11.98
N LEU A 157 7.21 -9.59 -11.29
CA LEU A 157 6.13 -8.66 -10.96
C LEU A 157 5.77 -7.81 -12.17
N ILE A 158 6.75 -7.24 -12.89
CA ILE A 158 6.51 -6.39 -14.07
C ILE A 158 5.60 -7.08 -15.11
N PRO A 159 5.84 -8.35 -15.51
CA PRO A 159 4.94 -9.05 -16.42
C PRO A 159 3.52 -9.24 -15.85
N PHE A 160 3.37 -9.37 -14.54
CA PHE A 160 2.05 -9.47 -13.91
C PHE A 160 1.31 -8.13 -13.95
N TRP A 161 1.97 -7.01 -13.61
CA TRP A 161 1.39 -5.67 -13.72
C TRP A 161 0.98 -5.35 -15.15
N GLN A 162 1.85 -5.64 -16.12
CA GLN A 162 1.54 -5.47 -17.53
C GLN A 162 0.32 -6.31 -17.93
N LYS A 163 0.24 -7.57 -17.48
CA LYS A 163 -0.95 -8.41 -17.71
C LYS A 163 -2.21 -7.84 -17.07
N CYS A 164 -2.14 -7.34 -15.84
CA CYS A 164 -3.28 -6.71 -15.17
C CYS A 164 -3.76 -5.47 -15.94
N ILE A 165 -2.85 -4.58 -16.34
CA ILE A 165 -3.16 -3.37 -17.10
C ILE A 165 -3.74 -3.72 -18.47
N ILE A 166 -3.15 -4.67 -19.19
CA ILE A 166 -3.67 -5.12 -20.50
C ILE A 166 -5.06 -5.73 -20.33
N ALA A 167 -5.26 -6.58 -19.31
CA ALA A 167 -6.53 -7.24 -19.07
C ALA A 167 -7.62 -6.23 -18.67
N GLU A 168 -7.29 -5.27 -17.81
CA GLU A 168 -8.16 -4.15 -17.43
C GLU A 168 -8.53 -3.28 -18.63
N ASN A 169 -7.54 -2.87 -19.44
CA ASN A 169 -7.76 -2.09 -20.65
C ASN A 169 -8.67 -2.84 -21.62
N LYS A 170 -8.45 -4.13 -21.87
CA LYS A 170 -9.32 -4.94 -22.75
C LYS A 170 -10.78 -4.99 -22.28
N ILE A 171 -11.01 -5.18 -20.98
CA ILE A 171 -12.37 -5.16 -20.39
C ILE A 171 -12.98 -3.75 -20.45
N ASN A 172 -12.15 -2.71 -20.33
CA ASN A 172 -12.61 -1.34 -20.39
C ASN A 172 -12.92 -0.87 -21.82
N GLU A 173 -12.13 -1.34 -22.79
CA GLU A 173 -12.24 -1.03 -24.21
C GLU A 173 -13.47 -1.70 -24.85
N SER A 174 -13.88 -2.88 -24.39
CA SER A 174 -15.02 -3.60 -24.96
C SER A 174 -15.94 -4.21 -23.91
N VAL A 175 -17.21 -3.81 -23.98
CA VAL A 175 -18.32 -4.47 -23.28
C VAL A 175 -18.57 -5.78 -24.00
N TRP A 176 -18.67 -6.89 -23.28
CA TRP A 176 -18.97 -8.16 -23.94
C TRP A 176 -20.33 -8.08 -24.62
N ASN A 177 -20.34 -8.35 -25.92
CA ASN A 177 -21.53 -8.43 -26.75
C ASN A 177 -21.63 -9.87 -27.28
N PRO A 178 -22.76 -10.59 -27.07
CA PRO A 178 -22.98 -11.91 -27.65
C PRO A 178 -22.63 -11.97 -29.13
N ASP A 179 -22.89 -10.88 -29.87
CA ASP A 179 -22.66 -10.80 -31.33
C ASP A 179 -21.17 -10.78 -31.72
N THR A 180 -20.25 -10.59 -30.77
CA THR A 180 -18.80 -10.58 -31.01
C THR A 180 -18.17 -11.96 -30.88
N ILE A 181 -18.94 -12.98 -30.50
CA ILE A 181 -18.48 -14.35 -30.43
C ILE A 181 -18.52 -14.95 -31.84
N ILE A 182 -17.34 -15.16 -32.41
CA ILE A 182 -17.17 -16.13 -33.50
C ILE A 182 -17.22 -17.50 -32.82
N ILE A 183 -18.37 -18.15 -32.89
CA ILE A 183 -18.47 -19.57 -32.53
C ILE A 183 -17.70 -20.32 -33.61
N GLU A 184 -16.50 -20.79 -33.29
CA GLU A 184 -15.95 -21.91 -34.07
C GLU A 184 -16.83 -23.11 -33.73
N ASP A 185 -17.62 -23.53 -34.72
CA ASP A 185 -18.58 -24.64 -34.66
C ASP A 185 -17.84 -25.96 -34.41
N ASP A 186 -17.44 -26.19 -33.16
CA ASP A 186 -17.19 -27.54 -32.69
C ASP A 186 -18.52 -28.10 -32.20
N ASN A 187 -19.14 -28.89 -33.08
CA ASN A 187 -20.32 -29.71 -32.80
C ASN A 187 -20.15 -30.46 -31.47
N VAL A 188 -20.79 -29.94 -30.42
CA VAL A 188 -21.06 -30.69 -29.19
C VAL A 188 -22.55 -30.55 -28.90
N ASP A 189 -23.30 -31.48 -29.48
CA ASP A 189 -24.61 -31.87 -28.97
C ASP A 189 -24.41 -32.44 -27.55
N ASP A 190 -24.53 -31.60 -26.53
CA ASP A 190 -24.75 -32.07 -25.16
C ASP A 190 -26.22 -31.80 -24.80
N GLU A 191 -26.99 -32.88 -24.79
CA GLU A 191 -28.33 -32.95 -24.21
C GLU A 191 -28.31 -32.40 -22.78
N ILE A 192 -29.11 -31.37 -22.55
CA ILE A 192 -29.36 -30.81 -21.22
C ILE A 192 -30.21 -31.82 -20.43
N HIS A 193 -29.56 -32.64 -19.62
CA HIS A 193 -30.22 -33.30 -18.51
C HIS A 193 -30.28 -32.35 -17.30
N GLU A 194 -31.48 -31.88 -16.97
CA GLU A 194 -31.78 -31.32 -15.64
C GLU A 194 -31.69 -32.45 -14.59
N PRO A 195 -30.98 -32.26 -13.45
CA PRO A 195 -31.19 -33.12 -12.31
C PRO A 195 -32.37 -32.58 -11.48
N LEU A 196 -33.36 -33.45 -11.30
CA LEU A 196 -34.40 -33.35 -10.28
C LEU A 196 -33.74 -33.26 -8.89
N LEU A 197 -33.97 -32.14 -8.21
CA LEU A 197 -33.69 -31.97 -6.79
C LEU A 197 -34.52 -32.99 -6.00
N THR A 198 -33.85 -33.86 -5.25
CA THR A 198 -34.45 -34.51 -4.08
C THR A 198 -33.76 -33.99 -2.83
N ASN A 199 -34.59 -33.59 -1.87
CA ASN A 199 -34.18 -33.20 -0.52
C ASN A 199 -33.55 -34.42 0.17
N ASP A 200 -32.33 -34.27 0.67
CA ASP A 200 -31.97 -34.43 2.09
C ASP A 200 -30.43 -34.49 2.22
N ASP A 201 -29.93 -33.65 3.13
CA ASP A 201 -28.61 -33.65 3.78
C ASP A 201 -27.32 -33.76 2.93
N ILE A 202 -26.50 -32.71 2.96
CA ILE A 202 -25.16 -32.75 3.60
C ILE A 202 -24.60 -31.32 3.75
N ALA A 203 -24.16 -31.09 4.99
CA ALA A 203 -23.45 -29.97 5.61
C ALA A 203 -22.47 -29.10 4.81
N CYS A 204 -22.47 -27.82 5.20
CA CYS A 204 -21.34 -26.87 5.29
C CYS A 204 -20.55 -26.53 4.02
N GLU A 205 -21.14 -25.71 3.16
CA GLU A 205 -20.37 -24.79 2.30
C GLU A 205 -20.09 -23.46 3.04
N GLU A 206 -19.04 -23.43 3.87
CA GLU A 206 -18.49 -22.15 4.32
C GLU A 206 -17.61 -21.56 3.22
N THR A 207 -18.12 -20.54 2.53
CA THR A 207 -17.37 -19.77 1.54
C THR A 207 -16.40 -18.78 2.24
N PRO A 208 -15.20 -18.55 1.68
CA PRO A 208 -14.27 -17.58 2.23
C PRO A 208 -14.91 -16.18 2.25
N THR A 209 -15.12 -15.65 3.45
CA THR A 209 -15.76 -14.34 3.64
C THR A 209 -14.68 -13.26 3.74
N ILE A 210 -14.65 -12.33 2.77
CA ILE A 210 -13.75 -11.18 2.73
C ILE A 210 -14.29 -10.08 3.66
N TYR A 211 -13.52 -9.72 4.69
CA TYR A 211 -13.79 -8.57 5.55
C TYR A 211 -12.78 -7.47 5.25
N ILE A 212 -13.28 -6.26 4.97
CA ILE A 212 -12.47 -5.04 4.86
C ILE A 212 -12.44 -4.42 6.27
N ILE A 213 -11.27 -4.31 6.89
CA ILE A 213 -11.09 -3.70 8.22
C ILE A 213 -10.23 -2.44 8.06
N ASP A 214 -10.60 -1.40 8.81
CA ASP A 214 -9.90 -0.11 8.89
C ASP A 214 -8.81 -0.20 10.00
N ASP A 215 -7.54 -0.23 9.58
CA ASP A 215 -6.37 -0.48 10.44
C ASP A 215 -5.98 0.73 11.29
N SER A 216 -6.80 1.02 12.30
CA SER A 216 -6.53 2.06 13.30
C SER A 216 -5.72 1.57 14.51
N GLN A 217 -5.19 0.34 14.53
CA GLN A 217 -4.42 -0.17 15.68
C GLN A 217 -3.01 -0.68 15.33
N ASP A 218 -2.04 0.05 15.91
CA ASP A 218 -0.66 -0.26 16.29
C ASP A 218 0.17 -1.29 15.48
N MET A 219 1.05 -0.73 14.65
CA MET A 219 2.33 -1.32 14.23
C MET A 219 3.45 -0.78 15.14
N SER A 220 3.67 -1.46 16.28
CA SER A 220 4.60 -1.10 17.35
C SER A 220 5.93 -1.88 17.31
N LEU A 221 6.46 -2.20 16.12
CA LEU A 221 7.73 -2.91 15.97
C LEU A 221 8.61 -2.21 14.92
N ILE A 222 9.04 -0.98 15.21
CA ILE A 222 10.26 -0.45 14.62
C ILE A 222 11.17 -0.16 15.79
N ASP A 223 12.13 -1.05 16.02
CA ASP A 223 13.24 -0.80 16.93
C ASP A 223 13.89 0.52 16.53
N GLU A 224 14.13 1.38 17.51
CA GLU A 224 14.75 2.68 17.34
C GLU A 224 16.13 2.49 16.72
N GLN A 225 16.23 2.59 15.39
CA GLN A 225 17.52 2.67 14.71
C GLN A 225 18.29 3.83 15.33
N SER A 226 19.44 3.51 15.94
CA SER A 226 20.34 4.52 16.48
C SER A 226 20.75 5.45 15.36
N ILE A 227 20.47 6.75 15.52
CA ILE A 227 20.86 7.78 14.57
C ILE A 227 22.40 7.88 14.61
N HIS A 228 23.07 7.41 13.56
CA HIS A 228 24.53 7.45 13.51
C HIS A 228 25.01 8.83 13.04
N LEU A 229 25.41 9.69 13.97
CA LEU A 229 25.88 11.04 13.69
C LEU A 229 27.41 11.07 13.62
N SER A 230 27.99 11.01 12.41
CA SER A 230 29.42 11.25 12.21
C SER A 230 29.67 12.70 11.77
N LEU A 231 30.49 13.42 12.53
CA LEU A 231 30.87 14.81 12.22
C LEU A 231 31.82 14.90 11.02
N ASP A 232 32.50 13.81 10.66
CA ASP A 232 33.51 13.79 9.58
C ASP A 232 32.90 14.01 8.19
N HIS A 233 31.59 13.81 8.04
CA HIS A 233 30.86 13.99 6.79
C HIS A 233 30.26 15.40 6.61
N ILE A 234 30.51 16.31 7.56
CA ILE A 234 29.96 17.67 7.52
C ILE A 234 30.95 18.58 6.80
N HIS A 235 30.59 19.00 5.58
CA HIS A 235 31.40 19.88 4.74
C HIS A 235 30.73 21.23 4.46
N ASN A 236 29.46 21.40 4.86
CA ASN A 236 28.71 22.64 4.65
C ASN A 236 27.57 22.82 5.67
N MET A 237 26.99 24.03 5.68
CA MET A 237 25.87 24.38 6.58
C MET A 237 24.60 23.55 6.39
N LYS A 238 24.37 22.97 5.20
CA LYS A 238 23.19 22.13 4.94
C LYS A 238 23.33 20.77 5.63
N GLN A 239 24.51 20.17 5.58
CA GLN A 239 24.83 18.93 6.30
C GLN A 239 24.85 19.16 7.82
N ALA A 240 25.39 20.29 8.25
CA ALA A 240 25.35 20.68 9.66
C ALA A 240 23.91 20.83 10.17
N TYR A 241 23.05 21.51 9.42
CA TYR A 241 21.62 21.62 9.75
C TYR A 241 20.92 20.26 9.79
N THR A 242 21.22 19.38 8.84
CA THR A 242 20.67 18.01 8.81
C THR A 242 21.06 17.24 10.07
N THR A 243 22.33 17.31 10.46
CA THR A 243 22.86 16.67 11.68
C THR A 243 22.18 17.25 12.92
N PHE A 244 22.01 18.58 12.98
CA PHE A 244 21.31 19.25 14.08
C PHE A 244 19.86 18.77 14.22
N VAL A 245 19.12 18.66 13.12
CA VAL A 245 17.73 18.18 13.13
C VAL A 245 17.65 16.75 13.65
N LEU A 246 18.57 15.88 13.21
CA LEU A 246 18.63 14.48 13.66
C LEU A 246 18.96 14.38 15.16
N SER A 247 19.96 15.12 15.65
CA SER A 247 20.24 15.24 17.09
C SER A 247 19.02 15.69 17.89
N LEU A 248 18.32 16.73 17.42
CA LEU A 248 17.13 17.24 18.10
C LEU A 248 16.00 16.18 18.16
N ILE A 249 15.80 15.41 17.10
CA ILE A 249 14.84 14.29 17.08
C ILE A 249 15.24 13.21 18.08
N GLU A 250 16.53 12.88 18.18
CA GLU A 250 17.05 11.90 19.14
C GLU A 250 16.76 12.33 20.59
N HIS A 251 17.05 13.58 20.93
CA HIS A 251 16.79 14.16 22.25
C HIS A 251 15.30 14.16 22.60
N THR A 252 14.44 14.55 21.65
CA THR A 252 12.98 14.58 21.86
C THR A 252 12.31 13.21 21.84
N SER A 253 13.00 12.17 21.35
CA SER A 253 12.52 10.79 21.42
C SER A 253 12.84 10.16 22.78
N ARG A 254 14.00 10.46 23.36
CA ARG A 254 14.43 9.92 24.67
C ARG A 254 13.84 10.63 25.89
N ARG A 255 13.41 11.89 25.73
CA ARG A 255 12.94 12.74 26.84
C ARG A 255 11.51 13.22 26.59
N SER A 256 11.29 14.52 26.72
CA SER A 256 10.05 15.21 26.42
C SER A 256 10.12 15.84 25.03
N SER A 257 8.96 16.11 24.40
CA SER A 257 8.93 16.97 23.22
C SER A 257 9.31 18.41 23.53
N ILE A 258 9.14 18.82 24.80
CA ILE A 258 9.53 20.13 25.31
C ILE A 258 10.95 20.05 25.88
N LEU A 259 11.85 20.88 25.35
CA LEU A 259 13.25 20.95 25.76
C LEU A 259 13.61 22.36 26.22
N ASN A 260 14.43 22.47 27.26
CA ASN A 260 15.11 23.70 27.63
C ASN A 260 16.31 23.93 26.70
N ILE A 261 16.50 25.18 26.24
CA ILE A 261 17.55 25.54 25.27
C ILE A 261 18.94 25.44 25.90
N ASP A 262 19.10 25.76 27.18
CA ASP A 262 20.38 25.63 27.88
C ASP A 262 20.79 24.16 27.99
N ASP A 263 19.82 23.28 28.31
CA ASP A 263 20.05 21.82 28.32
C ASP A 263 20.42 21.28 26.93
N LEU A 264 19.77 21.79 25.87
CA LEU A 264 20.07 21.43 24.49
C LEU A 264 21.46 21.92 24.07
N TYR A 265 21.85 23.13 24.49
CA TYR A 265 23.15 23.72 24.20
C TYR A 265 24.30 22.95 24.87
N GLU A 266 24.07 22.45 26.09
CA GLU A 266 25.05 21.64 26.82
C GLU A 266 25.06 20.16 26.40
N ALA A 267 24.14 19.73 25.53
CA ALA A 267 24.15 18.38 24.98
C ALA A 267 25.46 18.14 24.19
N PRO A 268 26.23 17.08 24.50
CA PRO A 268 27.56 16.90 23.91
C PRO A 268 27.58 16.84 22.38
N ASP A 269 26.61 16.18 21.77
CA ASP A 269 26.45 16.05 20.33
C ASP A 269 26.16 17.41 19.66
N ILE A 270 25.25 18.20 20.23
CA ILE A 270 24.95 19.56 19.77
C ILE A 270 26.17 20.46 19.92
N LYS A 271 26.81 20.48 21.09
CA LYS A 271 27.98 21.30 21.37
C LYS A 271 29.15 20.97 20.43
N ASN A 272 29.38 19.68 20.18
CA ASN A 272 30.41 19.22 19.25
C ASN A 272 30.09 19.64 17.80
N LEU A 273 28.84 19.52 17.36
CA LEU A 273 28.38 19.97 16.06
C LEU A 273 28.60 21.49 15.88
N LEU A 274 28.18 22.30 16.85
CA LEU A 274 28.33 23.76 16.79
C LEU A 274 29.81 24.16 16.76
N ASN A 275 30.65 23.55 17.60
CA ASN A 275 32.11 23.75 17.60
C ASN A 275 32.74 23.38 16.26
N HIS A 276 32.33 22.25 15.67
CA HIS A 276 32.79 21.80 14.36
C HIS A 276 32.46 22.83 13.27
N CYS A 277 31.23 23.37 13.28
CA CYS A 277 30.81 24.39 12.32
C CYS A 277 31.63 25.68 12.41
N ILE A 278 31.91 26.14 13.63
CA ILE A 278 32.72 27.35 13.87
C ILE A 278 34.18 27.11 13.45
N LYS A 279 34.77 25.98 13.85
CA LYS A 279 36.15 25.63 13.52
C LYS A 279 36.37 25.59 12.01
N ASN A 280 35.42 25.04 11.27
CA ASN A 280 35.49 24.92 9.80
C ASN A 280 34.95 26.16 9.06
N ARG A 281 34.65 27.25 9.77
CA ARG A 281 34.19 28.54 9.21
C ARG A 281 32.96 28.43 8.30
N TYR A 282 32.12 27.42 8.50
CA TYR A 282 30.86 27.28 7.76
C TYR A 282 29.88 28.41 8.12
N SER A 283 30.03 28.96 9.31
CA SER A 283 29.16 29.98 9.88
C SER A 283 29.87 31.33 9.98
N GLN A 284 30.54 31.81 8.91
CA GLN A 284 31.35 33.04 8.95
C GLN A 284 30.74 34.15 9.83
N GLY A 285 31.37 34.41 10.99
CA GLY A 285 30.96 35.46 11.93
C GLY A 285 30.04 35.06 13.08
N TYR A 286 29.44 33.87 13.08
CA TYR A 286 28.55 33.41 14.16
C TYR A 286 29.32 32.93 15.40
N ARG A 287 28.86 33.34 16.59
CA ARG A 287 29.17 32.69 17.88
C ARG A 287 28.33 31.42 18.06
N LEU A 288 28.71 30.55 19.01
CA LEU A 288 28.02 29.28 19.29
C LEU A 288 26.50 29.47 19.52
N ASN A 289 26.13 30.41 20.39
CA ASN A 289 24.71 30.67 20.71
C ASN A 289 23.94 31.25 19.51
N GLU A 290 24.61 32.05 18.68
CA GLU A 290 24.00 32.63 17.47
C GLU A 290 23.78 31.55 16.41
N LEU A 291 24.68 30.57 16.31
CA LEU A 291 24.54 29.42 15.42
C LEU A 291 23.42 28.48 15.86
N LEU A 292 23.29 28.20 17.16
CA LEU A 292 22.16 27.46 17.70
C LEU A 292 20.84 28.20 17.41
N SER A 293 20.80 29.50 17.70
CA SER A 293 19.64 30.35 17.42
C SER A 293 19.29 30.37 15.93
N PHE A 294 20.28 30.36 15.04
CA PHE A 294 20.07 30.26 13.60
C PHE A 294 19.39 28.95 13.20
N PHE A 295 19.84 27.81 13.73
CA PHE A 295 19.19 26.53 13.44
C PHE A 295 17.78 26.43 14.02
N LEU A 296 17.57 26.93 15.24
CA LEU A 296 16.25 26.98 15.87
C LEU A 296 15.29 27.91 15.11
N ASN A 297 15.75 29.09 14.68
CA ASN A 297 14.94 30.01 13.87
C ASN A 297 14.50 29.35 12.56
N LYS A 298 15.37 28.60 11.88
CA LYS A 298 15.00 27.87 10.66
C LYS A 298 13.89 26.85 10.89
N LEU A 299 13.94 26.11 11.99
CA LEU A 299 12.89 25.15 12.34
C LEU A 299 11.58 25.85 12.71
N TYR A 300 11.68 26.97 13.42
CA TYR A 300 10.55 27.80 13.81
C TYR A 300 9.85 28.42 12.60
N GLU A 301 10.60 28.99 11.65
CA GLU A 301 10.07 29.53 10.38
C GLU A 301 9.41 28.46 9.50
N GLN A 302 9.79 27.19 9.67
CA GLN A 302 9.19 26.04 9.02
C GLN A 302 8.01 25.45 9.80
N ASN A 303 7.63 26.06 10.94
CA ASN A 303 6.60 25.59 11.86
C ASN A 303 6.81 24.14 12.34
N LEU A 304 8.07 23.69 12.39
CA LEU A 304 8.43 22.36 12.89
C LEU A 304 8.61 22.34 14.41
N ILE A 305 8.87 23.50 15.00
CA ILE A 305 8.95 23.69 16.45
C ILE A 305 8.15 24.92 16.88
N LEU A 306 7.66 24.90 18.11
CA LEU A 306 7.21 26.10 18.80
C LEU A 306 8.35 26.60 19.68
N TRP A 307 8.66 27.89 19.62
CA TRP A 307 9.73 28.47 20.42
C TRP A 307 9.19 29.52 21.39
N ASN A 308 9.23 29.22 22.68
CA ASN A 308 8.99 30.18 23.74
C ASN A 308 10.32 30.82 24.18
N LYS A 309 10.56 32.05 23.70
CA LYS A 309 11.79 32.81 23.99
C LYS A 309 11.85 33.32 25.44
N GLU A 310 10.72 33.50 26.11
CA GLU A 310 10.69 33.98 27.50
C GLU A 310 11.18 32.88 28.45
N ASN A 311 10.70 31.65 28.24
CA ASN A 311 11.05 30.50 29.08
C ASN A 311 12.29 29.74 28.58
N GLN A 312 12.90 30.17 27.46
CA GLN A 312 13.99 29.44 26.80
C GLN A 312 13.65 27.97 26.55
N THR A 313 12.43 27.70 26.08
CA THR A 313 11.96 26.34 25.78
C THR A 313 11.50 26.20 24.34
N ILE A 314 11.72 25.02 23.77
CA ILE A 314 11.19 24.63 22.46
C ILE A 314 10.28 23.41 22.61
N ASP A 315 9.19 23.36 21.85
CA ASP A 315 8.37 22.16 21.67
C ASP A 315 8.56 21.62 20.25
N ALA A 316 9.13 20.41 20.15
CA ALA A 316 9.42 19.75 18.88
C ALA A 316 8.46 18.58 18.59
N LEU A 317 7.26 18.56 19.20
CA LEU A 317 6.27 17.51 18.96
C LEU A 317 5.92 17.36 17.47
N MET A 318 5.76 18.48 16.77
CA MET A 318 5.43 18.51 15.35
C MET A 318 6.53 17.88 14.49
N LEU A 319 7.79 18.35 14.67
CA LEU A 319 8.98 17.77 14.04
C LEU A 319 9.05 16.25 14.25
N ARG A 320 8.89 15.80 15.50
CA ARG A 320 8.97 14.38 15.87
C ARG A 320 7.90 13.55 15.19
N ASN A 321 6.64 14.02 15.17
CA ASN A 321 5.53 13.30 14.56
C ASN A 321 5.71 13.14 13.04
N ILE A 322 6.11 14.21 12.35
CA ILE A 322 6.35 14.17 10.91
C ILE A 322 7.54 13.26 10.60
N TYR A 323 8.65 13.41 11.31
CA TYR A 323 9.83 12.57 11.10
C TYR A 323 9.51 11.10 11.32
N LYS A 324 8.82 10.74 12.41
CA LYS A 324 8.42 9.35 12.72
C LYS A 324 7.52 8.77 11.62
N TYR A 325 6.58 9.56 11.11
CA TYR A 325 5.74 9.13 9.99
C TYR A 325 6.55 8.89 8.71
N LEU A 326 7.44 9.82 8.35
CA LEU A 326 8.28 9.69 7.15
C LEU A 326 9.24 8.51 7.26
N LEU A 327 9.89 8.34 8.43
CA LEU A 327 10.74 7.20 8.73
C LEU A 327 9.99 5.88 8.54
N LYS A 328 8.80 5.75 9.15
CA LYS A 328 7.93 4.58 9.00
C LYS A 328 7.56 4.32 7.54
N ARG A 329 7.12 5.36 6.84
CA ARG A 329 6.68 5.26 5.45
C ARG A 329 7.83 4.83 4.55
N ILE A 330 8.98 5.50 4.62
CA ILE A 330 10.13 5.18 3.78
C ILE A 330 10.66 3.79 4.12
N HIS A 331 10.80 3.46 5.41
CA HIS A 331 11.28 2.14 5.82
C HIS A 331 10.38 1.01 5.28
N ALA A 332 9.06 1.16 5.38
CA ALA A 332 8.12 0.19 4.80
C ALA A 332 8.30 0.04 3.28
N MET A 333 8.60 1.14 2.57
CA MET A 333 8.87 1.11 1.13
C MET A 333 10.22 0.47 0.78
N LEU A 334 11.23 0.60 1.64
CA LEU A 334 12.52 -0.09 1.47
C LEU A 334 12.40 -1.59 1.71
N LEU A 335 11.60 -2.01 2.71
CA LEU A 335 11.35 -3.43 3.01
C LEU A 335 10.64 -4.18 1.87
N ILE A 336 10.05 -3.46 0.92
CA ILE A 336 9.42 -4.01 -0.28
C ILE A 336 10.20 -3.66 -1.56
N GLU A 337 11.41 -3.09 -1.42
CA GLU A 337 12.26 -2.66 -2.53
C GLU A 337 11.53 -1.77 -3.55
N SER A 338 10.65 -0.89 -3.09
CA SER A 338 9.90 -0.01 -3.98
C SER A 338 10.85 0.96 -4.69
N LEU A 339 10.81 0.99 -6.03
CA LEU A 339 11.57 1.96 -6.82
C LEU A 339 11.00 3.39 -6.73
N THR A 340 9.74 3.53 -6.30
CA THR A 340 9.10 4.84 -6.17
C THR A 340 8.25 4.97 -4.90
N ILE A 341 8.21 6.16 -4.31
CA ILE A 341 7.35 6.49 -3.18
C ILE A 341 6.61 7.77 -3.48
N THR A 342 5.28 7.71 -3.47
CA THR A 342 4.45 8.91 -3.65
C THR A 342 4.28 9.66 -2.33
N LEU A 343 4.32 10.98 -2.40
CA LEU A 343 4.02 11.89 -1.31
C LEU A 343 2.88 12.81 -1.75
N ASP A 344 1.67 12.47 -1.29
CA ASP A 344 0.47 13.25 -1.53
C ASP A 344 0.19 14.18 -0.33
N LYS A 345 0.03 15.47 -0.60
CA LYS A 345 -0.17 16.50 0.43
C LYS A 345 -1.43 16.23 1.24
N GLU A 346 -2.56 15.97 0.59
CA GLU A 346 -3.84 15.78 1.28
C GLU A 346 -3.79 14.56 2.20
N PHE A 347 -3.21 13.46 1.71
CA PHE A 347 -3.03 12.23 2.49
C PHE A 347 -2.17 12.46 3.74
N ILE A 348 -1.01 13.11 3.60
CA ILE A 348 -0.09 13.34 4.71
C ILE A 348 -0.73 14.25 5.75
N PHE A 349 -1.39 15.33 5.30
CA PHE A 349 -2.00 16.31 6.19
C PHE A 349 -3.18 15.70 6.95
N ASN A 350 -4.03 14.94 6.27
CA ASN A 350 -5.12 14.21 6.91
C ASN A 350 -4.59 13.16 7.91
N ARG A 351 -3.55 12.41 7.54
CA ARG A 351 -2.98 11.36 8.40
C ARG A 351 -2.34 11.91 9.68
N LEU A 352 -1.67 13.04 9.58
CA LEU A 352 -0.99 13.71 10.68
C LEU A 352 -1.85 14.76 11.39
N LYS A 353 -3.09 14.98 10.92
CA LYS A 353 -4.01 16.03 11.39
C LYS A 353 -3.37 17.42 11.35
N LEU A 354 -2.65 17.71 10.27
CA LEU A 354 -1.99 19.00 10.04
C LEU A 354 -2.92 19.94 9.30
N SER A 355 -2.92 21.23 9.67
CA SER A 355 -3.57 22.25 8.85
C SER A 355 -2.63 22.76 7.74
N THR A 356 -3.20 23.21 6.61
CA THR A 356 -2.41 23.77 5.50
C THR A 356 -1.74 25.10 5.83
N GLU A 357 -2.19 25.76 6.89
CA GLU A 357 -1.62 27.01 7.40
C GLU A 357 -0.42 26.74 8.31
N GLU A 358 -0.37 25.58 8.95
CA GLU A 358 0.72 25.19 9.84
C GLU A 358 1.97 24.79 9.06
N ILE A 359 1.88 23.91 8.07
CA ILE A 359 3.10 23.36 7.43
C ILE A 359 3.00 23.37 5.91
N SER A 360 4.11 23.67 5.23
CA SER A 360 4.20 23.59 3.78
C SER A 360 4.64 22.22 3.29
N MET A 361 4.20 21.82 2.10
CA MET A 361 4.66 20.56 1.49
C MET A 361 6.17 20.55 1.29
N LEU A 362 6.78 21.69 0.95
CA LEU A 362 8.23 21.82 0.82
C LEU A 362 8.97 21.49 2.12
N THR A 363 8.39 21.80 3.28
CA THR A 363 8.93 21.43 4.60
C THR A 363 8.92 19.91 4.78
N ILE A 364 7.82 19.24 4.40
CA ILE A 364 7.73 17.76 4.40
C ILE A 364 8.78 17.15 3.46
N ILE A 365 8.99 17.73 2.27
CA ILE A 365 10.01 17.28 1.32
C ILE A 365 11.41 17.45 1.90
N ASN A 366 11.70 18.55 2.60
CA ASN A 366 13.00 18.75 3.24
C ASN A 366 13.26 17.73 4.35
N LEU A 367 12.25 17.42 5.18
CA LEU A 367 12.37 16.35 6.18
C LEU A 367 12.51 14.96 5.52
N THR A 368 11.83 14.73 4.41
CA THR A 368 11.96 13.49 3.62
C THR A 368 13.41 13.31 3.16
N LYS A 369 14.05 14.37 2.65
CA LYS A 369 15.47 14.35 2.26
C LYS A 369 16.38 14.01 3.44
N ILE A 370 16.11 14.55 4.62
CA ILE A 370 16.85 14.22 5.85
C ILE A 370 16.70 12.74 6.19
N VAL A 371 15.48 12.18 6.14
CA VAL A 371 15.24 10.76 6.39
C VAL A 371 15.98 9.87 5.38
N LEU A 372 15.87 10.16 4.08
CA LEU A 372 16.55 9.40 3.03
C LEU A 372 18.07 9.45 3.16
N THR A 373 18.62 10.62 3.51
CA THR A 373 20.06 10.79 3.73
C THR A 373 20.53 9.92 4.90
N ASN A 374 19.79 9.95 6.02
CA ASN A 374 20.08 9.14 7.20
C ASN A 374 20.03 7.63 6.86
N MET A 375 19.02 7.18 6.12
CA MET A 375 18.90 5.77 5.71
C MET A 375 19.98 5.35 4.70
N SER A 376 20.35 6.21 3.75
CA SER A 376 21.38 5.90 2.74
C SER A 376 22.80 5.80 3.30
N HIS A 377 23.05 6.36 4.50
CA HIS A 377 24.37 6.37 5.13
C HIS A 377 24.52 5.34 6.25
N GLY A 378 23.43 4.68 6.68
CA GLY A 378 23.45 3.63 7.71
C GLY A 378 24.16 2.35 7.27
N GLU A 379 24.44 1.45 8.23
CA GLU A 379 25.19 0.21 7.99
C GLU A 379 24.48 -0.77 7.04
N ASN A 380 23.15 -0.71 6.96
CA ASN A 380 22.33 -1.46 6.00
C ASN A 380 22.02 -0.61 4.76
N ARG A 381 23.04 -0.33 3.94
CA ARG A 381 22.88 0.46 2.70
C ARG A 381 22.12 -0.30 1.63
N SER A 382 20.79 -0.29 1.74
CA SER A 382 19.91 -0.78 0.69
C SER A 382 19.75 0.23 -0.45
N ILE A 383 19.95 1.53 -0.20
CA ILE A 383 19.76 2.60 -1.21
C ILE A 383 21.12 3.05 -1.75
N ASP A 384 21.33 2.90 -3.05
CA ASP A 384 22.48 3.45 -3.78
C ASP A 384 22.29 4.95 -4.09
N SER A 385 21.14 5.32 -4.66
CA SER A 385 20.81 6.72 -4.96
C SER A 385 19.31 7.00 -4.88
N TRP A 386 18.95 8.28 -4.76
CA TRP A 386 17.57 8.73 -4.73
C TRP A 386 17.41 10.15 -5.28
N TRP A 387 16.24 10.44 -5.84
CA TRP A 387 15.85 11.81 -6.21
C TRP A 387 14.37 12.03 -5.95
N ILE A 388 13.94 13.29 -5.84
CA ILE A 388 12.54 13.65 -5.62
C ILE A 388 12.09 14.55 -6.76
N GLU A 389 11.02 14.13 -7.43
CA GLU A 389 10.40 14.83 -8.54
C GLU A 389 9.08 15.47 -8.08
N GLU A 390 8.93 16.76 -8.34
CA GLU A 390 7.66 17.46 -8.20
C GLU A 390 6.78 17.17 -9.42
N LYS A 391 5.58 16.61 -9.22
CA LYS A 391 4.60 16.45 -10.28
C LYS A 391 3.58 17.58 -10.26
N THR A 392 3.13 17.95 -9.06
CA THR A 392 2.29 19.12 -8.80
C THR A 392 2.63 19.70 -7.43
N ASN A 393 2.10 20.89 -7.13
CA ASN A 393 2.25 21.52 -5.81
C ASN A 393 1.72 20.65 -4.65
N SER A 394 0.88 19.65 -4.93
CA SER A 394 0.29 18.73 -3.94
C SER A 394 0.80 17.29 -4.06
N PHE A 395 1.60 16.95 -5.08
CA PHE A 395 1.99 15.57 -5.37
C PHE A 395 3.44 15.46 -5.82
N TRP A 396 4.21 14.66 -5.08
CA TRP A 396 5.65 14.45 -5.29
C TRP A 396 5.97 12.96 -5.37
N ILE A 397 7.02 12.61 -6.10
CA ILE A 397 7.48 11.22 -6.23
C ILE A 397 8.95 11.16 -5.82
N ILE A 398 9.27 10.31 -4.85
CA ILE A 398 10.63 9.89 -4.53
C ILE A 398 10.95 8.71 -5.43
N HIS A 399 12.10 8.72 -6.07
CA HIS A 399 12.65 7.60 -6.83
C HIS A 399 13.84 7.05 -6.06
N LEU A 400 13.92 5.72 -5.98
CA LEU A 400 14.94 4.98 -5.24
C LEU A 400 15.66 4.02 -6.18
N LEU A 401 16.98 4.00 -6.08
CA LEU A 401 17.86 3.00 -6.69
C LEU A 401 18.50 2.20 -5.56
N TYR A 402 18.44 0.87 -5.66
CA TYR A 402 19.02 -0.05 -4.69
C TYR A 402 20.40 -0.54 -5.15
N THR A 403 21.21 -0.99 -4.20
CA THR A 403 22.58 -1.52 -4.41
C THR A 403 22.62 -2.89 -5.05
#